data_AF-A0A542AP59-F1
#
_entry.id   AF-A0A542AP59-F1
#
_cell.length_a   1.000
_cell.length_b   1.000
_cell.length_c   1.000
_cell.angle_alpha   90.00
_cell.angle_beta   90.00
_cell.angle_gamma   90.00
#
_symmetry.space_group_name_H-M   'P 1'
#
loop_
_entity.id
_entity.type
_entity.pdbx_description
1 polymer ?
#
loop_
_entity_poly.entity_id
_entity_poly.type
_entity_poly.pdbx_seq_one_letter_code
_entity_poly.pdbx_strand_id
1 'polypeptide(L)' 'MEKVIWVRSNGKMIGAKEDDGLDMVNKYLEEGWKVKHISACALGESVITGQAYIVIEKSDD' A
#
# COMPACT_ATOMS: atom_id res chain seq x y z
N MET A 1 -10.85 7.03 -12.97
CA MET A 1 -9.91 7.75 -12.05
C MET A 1 -8.74 6.88 -11.55
N GLU A 2 -7.59 7.49 -11.20
CA GLU A 2 -6.40 6.82 -10.62
C GLU A 2 -5.96 7.46 -9.30
N LYS A 3 -5.41 6.66 -8.38
CA LYS A 3 -4.81 7.11 -7.12
C LYS A 3 -3.53 6.33 -6.82
N VAL A 4 -2.55 7.00 -6.20
CA VAL A 4 -1.31 6.38 -5.73
C VAL A 4 -1.31 6.33 -4.21
N ILE A 5 -1.07 5.15 -3.64
CA ILE A 5 -1.06 4.90 -2.21
C ILE A 5 0.30 4.36 -1.82
N TRP A 6 0.98 5.04 -0.91
CA TRP A 6 2.23 4.54 -0.33
C TRP A 6 1.91 3.58 0.80
N VAL A 7 2.55 2.42 0.75
CA VAL A 7 2.50 1.42 1.81
C VAL A 7 3.89 1.17 2.35
N ARG A 8 3.96 0.86 3.63
CA ARG A 8 5.21 0.54 4.33
C ARG A 8 5.08 -0.82 4.99
N SER A 9 6.20 -1.43 5.28
CA SER A 9 6.26 -2.62 6.11
C SER A 9 7.42 -2.41 7.07
N ASN A 10 7.15 -2.38 8.36
CA ASN A 10 8.19 -2.43 9.38
C ASN A 10 8.26 -3.85 9.95
N GLY A 11 9.45 -4.27 10.39
CA GLY A 11 9.63 -5.54 11.07
C GLY A 11 8.71 -5.59 12.29
N LYS A 12 7.65 -6.40 12.20
CA LYS A 12 6.53 -6.38 13.15
C LYS A 12 7.01 -6.62 14.59
N MET A 13 6.71 -5.68 15.50
CA MET A 13 6.42 -6.08 16.88
C MET A 13 5.01 -6.70 16.87
N ILE A 14 4.89 -7.96 17.30
CA ILE A 14 3.60 -8.65 17.41
C ILE A 14 2.66 -7.79 18.28
N GLY A 15 1.55 -7.31 17.69
CA GLY A 15 0.52 -6.53 18.39
C GLY A 15 0.49 -5.03 18.08
N ALA A 16 1.45 -4.49 17.31
CA ALA A 16 1.37 -3.10 16.86
C ALA A 16 0.33 -2.93 15.74
N LYS A 17 -0.66 -2.06 15.94
CA LYS A 17 -1.48 -1.51 14.86
C LYS A 17 -0.63 -0.45 14.16
N GLU A 18 -0.03 -0.78 13.02
CA GLU A 18 0.67 0.20 12.20
C GLU A 18 -0.30 0.80 11.19
N ASP A 19 -0.27 2.13 11.03
CA ASP A 19 -0.84 2.81 9.87
C ASP A 19 0.17 2.69 8.72
N ASP A 20 0.12 1.56 8.04
CA ASP A 20 1.07 1.15 7.01
C ASP A 20 0.54 1.39 5.59
N GLY A 21 -0.60 2.08 5.47
CA GLY A 21 -1.28 2.39 4.22
C GLY A 21 -2.13 1.26 3.64
N LEU A 22 -2.04 0.02 4.16
CA LEU A 22 -2.81 -1.12 3.63
C LEU A 22 -4.31 -0.98 3.91
N ASP A 23 -4.71 -0.42 5.05
CA ASP A 23 -6.12 -0.18 5.36
C ASP A 23 -6.80 0.70 4.31
N MET A 24 -6.08 1.72 3.81
CA MET A 24 -6.61 2.57 2.74
C MET A 24 -6.71 1.82 1.42
N VAL A 25 -5.71 1.00 1.07
CA VAL A 25 -5.77 0.15 -0.13
C VAL A 25 -6.96 -0.79 -0.03
N ASN A 26 -7.12 -1.49 1.08
CA ASN A 26 -8.21 -2.44 1.32
C ASN A 26 -9.57 -1.76 1.18
N LYS A 27 -9.76 -0.59 1.79
CA LYS A 27 -11.00 0.18 1.65
C LYS A 27 -11.34 0.47 0.18
N TYR A 28 -10.38 0.91 -0.62
CA TYR A 28 -10.64 1.17 -2.03
C TYR A 28 -10.98 -0.11 -2.80
N LEU A 29 -10.31 -1.23 -2.50
CA LEU A 29 -10.64 -2.52 -3.10
C LEU A 29 -12.07 -2.98 -2.75
N GLU A 30 -12.50 -2.79 -1.50
CA GLU A 30 -13.88 -3.04 -1.06
C GLU A 30 -14.90 -2.15 -1.79
N GLU A 31 -14.53 -0.91 -2.12
CA GLU A 31 -15.34 0.02 -2.93
C GLU A 31 -15.33 -0.29 -4.44
N GLY A 32 -14.71 -1.39 -4.85
CA GLY A 32 -14.65 -1.86 -6.25
C GLY A 32 -13.58 -1.18 -7.11
N TRP A 33 -12.60 -0.50 -6.50
CA TRP A 33 -11.38 -0.10 -7.20
C TRP A 33 -10.51 -1.34 -7.47
N LYS A 34 -9.60 -1.23 -8.43
CA LYS A 34 -8.68 -2.30 -8.83
C LYS A 34 -7.24 -1.84 -8.69
N VAL A 35 -6.33 -2.79 -8.40
CA VAL A 35 -4.90 -2.50 -8.47
C VAL A 35 -4.47 -2.46 -9.92
N LYS A 36 -3.88 -1.34 -10.33
CA LYS A 36 -3.29 -1.15 -11.65
C LYS A 36 -1.81 -1.55 -11.67
N HIS A 37 -1.06 -1.14 -10.65
CA HIS A 37 0.38 -1.32 -10.58
C HIS A 37 0.91 -1.29 -9.14
N ILE A 38 1.97 -2.05 -8.85
CA ILE A 38 2.70 -2.00 -7.59
C ILE A 38 4.18 -1.90 -7.91
N SER A 39 4.88 -0.97 -7.25
CA SER A 39 6.34 -0.93 -7.28
C SER A 39 6.88 -0.85 -5.86
N ALA A 40 7.78 -1.78 -5.52
CA ALA A 40 8.62 -1.64 -4.35
C ALA A 40 9.61 -0.49 -4.58
N CYS A 41 9.92 0.25 -3.51
CA CYS A 41 10.95 1.28 -3.52
C CYS A 41 11.95 1.01 -2.41
N ALA A 42 13.21 1.35 -2.65
CA ALA A 42 14.25 1.24 -1.62
C ALA A 42 13.88 2.09 -0.41
N LEU A 43 14.01 1.52 0.79
CA LEU A 43 13.82 2.19 2.09
C LEU A 43 15.14 2.17 2.86
N GLY A 44 16.17 2.78 2.27
CA GLY A 44 17.54 2.75 2.81
C GLY A 44 18.12 1.33 2.91
N GLU A 45 19.04 1.12 3.85
CA GLU A 45 19.76 -0.15 4.06
C GLU A 45 19.03 -1.13 5.00
N SER A 46 17.71 -1.00 5.14
CA SER A 46 16.97 -1.86 6.05
C SER A 46 16.72 -3.25 5.47
N VAL A 47 17.08 -4.28 6.22
CA VAL A 47 16.83 -5.69 5.86
C VAL A 47 15.42 -6.14 6.23
N ILE A 48 14.79 -5.46 7.19
CA ILE A 48 13.52 -5.89 7.81
C ILE A 48 12.36 -4.92 7.56
N THR A 49 12.61 -3.82 6.84
CA THR A 49 11.56 -2.86 6.49
C THR A 49 11.57 -2.59 5.00
N GLY A 50 10.41 -2.34 4.43
CA GLY A 50 10.24 -2.02 3.02
C GLY A 50 9.19 -0.95 2.80
N GLN A 51 9.16 -0.39 1.59
CA GLN A 51 8.08 0.47 1.14
C GLN A 51 7.72 0.16 -0.31
N ALA A 52 6.48 0.46 -0.67
CA ALA A 52 6.00 0.37 -2.04
C ALA A 52 4.99 1.48 -2.29
N TYR A 53 4.76 1.82 -3.56
CA TYR A 53 3.56 2.52 -3.95
C TYR A 53 2.66 1.59 -4.77
N ILE A 54 1.37 1.70 -4.52
CA ILE A 54 0.30 0.95 -5.17
C ILE A 54 -0.55 1.96 -5.92
N VAL A 55 -0.66 1.78 -7.23
CA VAL A 55 -1.59 2.51 -8.08
C VAL A 55 -2.89 1.74 -8.11
N ILE A 56 -3.96 2.37 -7.66
CA ILE A 56 -5.32 1.85 -7.78
C ILE A 56 -6.11 2.69 -8.79
N GLU A 57 -7.00 2.05 -9.51
CA GLU A 57 -7.84 2.69 -10.52
C GLU A 57 -9.29 2.24 -10.38
N LYS A 58 -10.20 3.10 -10.83
CA LYS A 58 -11.61 2.77 -10.97
C LYS A 58 -12.12 3.38 -12.26
N SER A 59 -12.81 2.56 -13.06
CA SER A 59 -13.51 3.04 -14.24
C SER A 59 -14.64 3.95 -13.82
N ASP A 60 -14.80 5.05 -14.53
CA ASP A 60 -15.94 5.94 -14.41
C ASP A 60 -17.02 5.42 -15.38
N ASP A 61 -17.62 4.27 -15.06
CA ASP A 61 -18.80 3.74 -15.77
C ASP A 61 -20.10 4.30 -15.16
#